data_AF-A0A396KB44-F1
#
_entry.id   AF-A0A396KB44-F1
#
_cell.length_a   1.000
_cell.length_b   1.000
_cell.length_c   1.000
_cell.angle_alpha   90.00
_cell.angle_beta   90.00
_cell.angle_gamma   90.00
#
_symmetry.space_group_name_H-M   'P 1'
#
loop_
_entity.id
_entity.type
_entity.pdbx_description
1 polymer ?
#
loop_
_entity_poly.entity_id
_entity_poly.type
_entity_poly.pdbx_seq_one_letter_code
_entity_poly.pdbx_strand_id
1 'polypeptide(L)' 'MARVKNTMKLVRKSIGHINSHYDMCADNIDDIMAASRDFYDLICNGFRFGYMQGMKAARAEMKKDGALNG' A
#
# COMPACT_ATOMS: atom_id res chain seq x y z
N MET A 1 -0.06 -6.46 -16.58
CA MET A 1 1.20 -6.01 -15.95
C MET A 1 2.34 -6.93 -16.37
N ALA A 2 3.52 -6.39 -16.67
CA ALA A 2 4.72 -7.22 -16.82
C ALA A 2 5.03 -7.89 -15.47
N ARG A 3 5.37 -9.18 -15.47
CA ARG A 3 5.72 -9.90 -14.24
C ARG A 3 6.96 -9.28 -13.62
N VAL A 4 6.85 -8.81 -12.38
CA VAL A 4 8.01 -8.44 -11.58
C VAL A 4 8.88 -9.68 -11.37
N LYS A 5 10.12 -9.65 -11.85
CA LYS A 5 11.10 -10.69 -11.51
C LYS A 5 11.44 -10.54 -10.01
N ASN A 6 11.20 -11.59 -9.24
CA ASN A 6 11.44 -11.68 -7.79
C ASN A 6 10.53 -10.80 -6.90
N THR A 7 9.21 -10.94 -7.02
CA THR A 7 8.20 -10.24 -6.17
C THR A 7 8.56 -10.20 -4.68
N MET A 8 8.98 -11.32 -4.09
CA MET A 8 9.31 -11.37 -2.66
C MET A 8 10.58 -10.58 -2.29
N LYS A 9 11.48 -10.33 -3.24
CA LYS A 9 12.62 -9.43 -3.01
C LYS A 9 12.15 -7.99 -2.80
N LEU A 10 11.11 -7.56 -3.52
CA LEU A 10 10.51 -6.24 -3.31
C LEU A 10 9.80 -6.16 -1.96
N VAL A 11 8.99 -7.17 -1.61
CA VAL A 11 8.28 -7.23 -0.33
C VAL A 11 9.26 -7.16 0.85
N ARG A 12 10.36 -7.92 0.82
CA ARG A 12 11.37 -7.86 1.89
C ARG A 12 12.04 -6.50 2.00
N LYS A 13 12.27 -5.83 0.87
CA LYS A 13 12.86 -4.48 0.84
C LYS A 13 11.93 -3.40 1.37
N SER A 14 10.62 -3.62 1.46
CA SER A 14 9.69 -2.61 1.98
C SER A 14 9.53 -2.67 3.50
N ILE A 15 9.89 -3.77 4.15
CA ILE A 15 9.77 -3.95 5.60
C ILE A 15 10.60 -2.87 6.32
N GLY A 16 9.95 -2.10 7.21
CA GLY A 16 10.60 -1.02 7.97
C GLY A 16 10.88 0.26 7.17
N HIS A 17 10.55 0.30 5.89
CA HIS A 17 10.75 1.49 5.03
C HIS A 17 9.44 2.23 4.72
N ILE A 18 8.28 1.64 5.00
CA ILE A 18 6.98 2.29 4.86
C ILE A 18 6.74 3.16 6.10
N ASN A 19 6.38 4.43 5.90
CA ASN A 19 6.00 5.30 7.00
C ASN A 19 4.72 4.74 7.66
N SER A 20 4.75 4.57 8.98
CA SER A 20 3.67 3.99 9.77
C SER A 20 2.31 4.69 9.59
N HIS A 21 2.27 5.97 9.21
CA HIS A 21 1.03 6.70 8.92
C HIS A 21 0.30 6.23 7.66
N TYR A 22 1.00 5.51 6.79
CA TYR A 22 0.48 4.97 5.53
C TYR A 22 0.64 3.44 5.45
N ASP A 23 1.12 2.82 6.53
CA ASP A 23 1.21 1.37 6.62
C ASP A 23 -0.15 0.77 7.01
N MET A 24 -0.28 -0.52 6.80
CA MET A 24 -1.49 -1.28 7.13
C MET A 24 -1.53 -1.58 8.64
N CYS A 25 -2.67 -1.31 9.30
CA CYS A 25 -2.90 -1.72 10.69
C CYS A 25 -3.79 -2.97 10.79
N ALA A 26 -3.92 -3.52 12.01
CA ALA A 26 -4.74 -4.70 12.28
C ALA A 26 -6.21 -4.51 11.86
N ASP A 27 -6.82 -3.38 12.19
CA ASP A 27 -8.20 -3.09 11.81
C ASP A 27 -8.40 -3.08 10.29
N ASN A 28 -7.41 -2.60 9.52
CA ASN A 28 -7.48 -2.67 8.06
C ASN A 28 -7.42 -4.11 7.54
N ILE A 29 -6.66 -4.98 8.20
CA ILE A 29 -6.60 -6.40 7.86
C ILE A 29 -7.97 -7.04 8.11
N ASP A 30 -8.58 -6.76 9.26
CA ASP A 30 -9.90 -7.29 9.63
C ASP A 30 -10.99 -6.81 8.65
N ASP A 31 -11.00 -5.52 8.29
CA ASP A 31 -11.91 -4.95 7.29
C ASP A 31 -11.76 -5.63 5.92
N ILE A 32 -10.51 -5.79 5.45
CA ILE A 32 -10.22 -6.43 4.16
C ILE A 32 -10.62 -7.91 4.19
N MET A 33 -10.33 -8.61 5.29
CA MET A 33 -10.66 -10.01 5.46
C MET A 33 -12.17 -10.24 5.46
N ALA A 34 -12.93 -9.41 6.19
CA ALA A 34 -14.39 -9.50 6.25
C ALA A 34 -15.06 -9.18 4.90
N ALA A 35 -14.47 -8.28 4.10
CA ALA A 35 -15.00 -7.87 2.79
C ALA A 35 -14.60 -8.80 1.63
N SER A 36 -13.59 -9.66 1.82
CA SER A 36 -13.06 -10.52 0.75
C SER A 36 -13.77 -11.86 0.66
N ARG A 37 -14.07 -12.30 -0.57
CA ARG A 37 -14.78 -13.57 -0.82
C ARG A 37 -13.89 -14.80 -0.69
N ASP A 38 -12.62 -14.66 -1.05
CA ASP A 38 -11.62 -15.71 -1.01
C ASP A 38 -10.20 -15.14 -0.85
N PHE A 39 -9.20 -16.02 -0.81
CA PHE A 39 -7.80 -15.62 -0.66
C PHE A 39 -7.26 -14.77 -1.81
N TYR A 40 -7.73 -15.00 -3.04
CA TYR A 40 -7.30 -14.20 -4.19
C TYR A 40 -7.89 -12.79 -4.09
N ASP A 41 -9.14 -12.67 -3.69
CA ASP A 41 -9.83 -11.40 -3.46
C ASP A 41 -9.18 -10.63 -2.30
N LEU A 42 -8.78 -11.32 -1.23
CA LEU A 42 -8.00 -10.76 -0.11
C LEU A 42 -6.67 -10.16 -0.58
N ILE A 43 -5.90 -10.89 -1.39
CA ILE A 43 -4.64 -10.36 -1.96
C ILE A 43 -4.91 -9.15 -2.84
N CYS A 44 -5.95 -9.20 -3.68
CA CYS A 44 -6.31 -8.09 -4.56
C CYS A 44 -6.75 -6.84 -3.79
N ASN A 45 -7.55 -7.01 -2.74
CA ASN A 45 -8.01 -5.91 -1.89
C ASN A 45 -6.86 -5.32 -1.07
N GLY A 46 -5.99 -6.16 -0.50
CA GLY A 46 -4.76 -5.69 0.15
C GLY A 46 -3.86 -4.88 -0.78
N PHE A 47 -3.67 -5.34 -2.02
CA PHE A 47 -2.89 -4.60 -3.02
C PHE A 47 -3.54 -3.24 -3.37
N ARG A 48 -4.86 -3.20 -3.59
CA ARG A 48 -5.59 -1.95 -3.88
C ARG A 48 -5.47 -0.97 -2.71
N PHE A 49 -5.66 -1.43 -1.48
CA PHE A 49 -5.49 -0.61 -0.30
C PHE A 49 -4.07 -0.02 -0.21
N GLY A 50 -3.05 -0.87 -0.36
CA GLY A 50 -1.65 -0.44 -0.37
C GLY A 50 -1.34 0.59 -1.45
N TYR A 51 -1.91 0.44 -2.65
CA TYR A 51 -1.79 1.44 -3.73
C TYR A 51 -2.39 2.80 -3.33
N MET A 52 -3.57 2.81 -2.72
CA MET A 52 -4.21 4.06 -2.27
C MET A 52 -3.43 4.75 -1.15
N GLN A 53 -2.84 3.98 -0.21
CA GLN A 53 -1.96 4.54 0.82
C GLN A 53 -0.67 5.10 0.22
N GLY A 54 -0.06 4.39 -0.75
CA GLY A 54 1.10 4.87 -1.48
C GLY A 54 0.84 6.20 -2.20
N MET A 55 -0.34 6.33 -2.83
CA MET A 55 -0.78 7.59 -3.45
C MET A 55 -0.96 8.72 -2.42
N LYS A 56 -1.50 8.41 -1.23
CA LYS A 56 -1.64 9.37 -0.14
C LYS A 56 -0.28 9.84 0.37
N ALA A 57 0.66 8.91 0.54
CA ALA A 57 2.04 9.19 0.94
C ALA A 57 2.74 10.10 -0.08
N ALA A 58 2.68 9.75 -1.37
CA ALA A 58 3.28 10.55 -2.44
C ALA A 58 2.72 11.97 -2.47
N ARG A 59 1.39 12.14 -2.34
CA ARG A 59 0.76 13.47 -2.27
C ARG A 59 1.20 14.27 -1.05
N ALA A 60 1.41 13.62 0.10
CA ALA A 60 1.88 14.29 1.30
C ALA A 60 3.32 14.80 1.14
N GLU A 61 4.20 14.01 0.53
CA GLU A 61 5.56 14.44 0.22
C GLU A 61 5.56 15.60 -0.79
N MET A 62 4.76 15.55 -1.85
CA MET A 62 4.61 16.66 -2.81
C MET A 62 4.13 17.97 -2.14
N LYS A 63 3.28 17.88 -1.11
CA LYS A 63 2.81 19.05 -0.35
C LYS A 63 3.90 19.63 0.55
N LYS A 64 4.74 18.79 1.16
CA LYS A 64 5.90 19.24 1.96
C LYS A 64 6.93 19.96 1.10
N ASP A 65 7.15 19.48 -0.12
CA ASP A 65 8.13 20.03 -1.05
C ASP A 65 7.61 21.25 -1.86
N GLY A 66 6.42 21.78 -1.55
CA GLY A 66 5.87 22.99 -2.16
C GLY A 66 5.35 22.85 -3.59
N ALA A 67 5.30 21.63 -4.15
CA ALA A 67 4.94 21.37 -5.54
C ALA A 67 3.43 21.51 -5.88
N LEU A 68 2.59 21.90 -4.92
CA LEU A 68 1.13 22.00 -5.05
C LEU A 68 0.57 23.42 -4.85
N ASN A 69 1.44 24.43 -4.76
CA ASN A 69 1.05 25.85 -4.74
C ASN A 69 1.45 26.54 -6.06
N GLY A 70 0.93 26.03 -7.18
CA GLY A 70 1.04 26.62 -8.51
C GLY A 70 -0.22 26.37 -9.32
#